data_AF-A0AAW9YCG5-F1
#
_entry.id   AF-A0AAW9YCG5-F1
#
_cell.length_a   1.000
_cell.length_b   1.000
_cell.length_c   1.000
_cell.angle_alpha   90.00
_cell.angle_beta   90.00
_cell.angle_gamma   90.00
#
_symmetry.space_group_name_H-M   'P 1'
#
loop_
_entity.id
_entity.type
_entity.pdbx_description
1 polymer ?
#
loop_
_entity_poly.entity_id
_entity_poly.type
_entity_poly.pdbx_seq_one_letter_code
_entity_poly.pdbx_strand_id
1 'polypeptide(L)'
;MQAIDSNDLACIQSLRHHRNKIAHHLPDILPSLHIEDYAELFKATDSIIFKISNYRTYMEIGADPIYKDLDWKTAKGHEYLLYEQVLEKLQHLQERLG
;
A
#
# COMPACT_ATOMS: atom_id res chain seq x y z
N MET A 1 2.49 -8.44 17.44
CA MET A 1 2.44 -7.63 16.21
C MET A 1 1.47 -6.50 16.45
N GLN A 2 1.84 -5.25 16.20
CA GLN A 2 0.93 -4.11 16.33
C GLN A 2 0.33 -3.80 14.95
N ALA A 3 -0.99 -3.62 14.88
CA ALA A 3 -1.69 -3.39 13.62
C ALA A 3 -1.22 -2.10 12.93
N ILE A 4 -1.25 -0.99 13.66
CA ILE A 4 -0.83 0.35 13.21
C ILE A 4 -0.23 1.15 14.39
N ASP A 5 0.68 2.07 14.09
CA ASP A 5 1.23 3.06 15.00
C ASP A 5 0.98 4.50 14.52
N SER A 6 1.52 5.49 15.24
CA SER A 6 1.33 6.91 14.92
C SER A 6 1.93 7.31 13.58
N ASN A 7 3.03 6.67 13.15
CA ASN A 7 3.66 6.97 11.86
C ASN A 7 2.82 6.40 10.73
N ASP A 8 2.28 5.19 10.90
CA ASP A 8 1.34 4.61 9.94
C ASP A 8 0.11 5.51 9.76
N LEU A 9 -0.45 6.00 10.87
CA LEU A 9 -1.61 6.90 10.83
C LEU A 9 -1.28 8.20 10.11
N ALA A 10 -0.11 8.80 10.38
CA ALA A 10 0.34 10.02 9.71
C ALA A 10 0.50 9.82 8.19
N CYS A 11 1.03 8.68 7.76
CA CYS A 11 1.13 8.34 6.35
C CYS A 11 -0.25 8.14 5.71
N ILE A 12 -1.18 7.44 6.36
CA ILE A 12 -2.56 7.29 5.87
C ILE A 12 -3.23 8.66 5.68
N GLN A 13 -3.04 9.59 6.62
CA GLN A 13 -3.57 10.94 6.49
C GLN A 13 -2.91 11.71 5.34
N SER A 14 -1.59 11.57 5.17
CA SER A 14 -0.85 12.19 4.08
C SER A 14 -1.32 11.68 2.71
N LEU A 15 -1.54 10.36 2.58
CA LEU A 15 -2.11 9.75 1.37
C LEU A 15 -3.52 10.27 1.08
N ARG A 16 -4.38 10.33 2.11
CA ARG A 16 -5.75 10.87 1.97
C ARG A 16 -5.73 12.32 1.51
N HIS A 17 -4.87 13.14 2.11
CA HIS A 17 -4.70 14.54 1.72
C HIS A 17 -4.23 14.66 0.27
N HIS A 18 -3.20 13.91 -0.11
CA HIS A 18 -2.68 13.90 -1.47
C HIS A 18 -3.74 13.48 -2.50
N ARG A 19 -4.48 12.39 -2.25
CA ARG A 19 -5.59 11.94 -3.08
C ARG A 19 -6.66 13.03 -3.25
N ASN A 20 -7.05 13.68 -2.14
CA ASN A 20 -8.05 14.76 -2.19
C ASN A 20 -7.53 15.96 -2.98
N LYS A 21 -6.26 16.33 -2.80
CA LYS A 21 -5.61 17.40 -3.55
C LYS A 21 -5.66 17.11 -5.06
N ILE A 22 -5.30 15.90 -5.48
CA ILE A 22 -5.41 15.47 -6.88
C ILE A 22 -6.87 15.54 -7.35
N ALA A 23 -7.80 14.94 -6.61
CA ALA A 23 -9.21 14.87 -7.03
C ALA A 23 -9.84 16.25 -7.24
N HIS A 24 -9.47 17.25 -6.44
CA HIS A 24 -10.04 18.60 -6.52
C HIS A 24 -9.26 19.56 -7.42
N HIS A 25 -7.96 19.34 -7.63
CA HIS A 25 -7.07 20.28 -8.31
C HIS A 25 -6.26 19.64 -9.43
N LEU A 26 -6.73 18.51 -10.00
CA LEU A 26 -6.01 17.79 -11.04
C LEU A 26 -5.56 18.69 -12.21
N PRO A 27 -6.41 19.56 -12.80
CA PRO A 27 -5.98 20.40 -13.93
C PRO A 27 -4.83 21.35 -13.59
N ASP A 28 -4.78 21.85 -12.36
CA ASP A 28 -3.75 22.78 -11.89
C ASP A 28 -2.42 22.05 -11.59
N ILE A 29 -2.51 20.80 -11.13
CA ILE A 29 -1.36 20.01 -10.69
C ILE A 29 -0.71 19.29 -11.87
N LEU A 30 -1.52 18.79 -12.82
CA LEU A 30 -1.08 17.93 -13.92
C LEU A 30 0.14 18.47 -14.69
N PRO A 31 0.26 19.78 -15.01
CA PRO A 31 1.42 20.30 -15.74
C PRO A 31 2.75 20.22 -14.97
N SER A 32 2.68 20.11 -13.64
CA SER A 32 3.82 20.09 -12.72
C SER A 32 3.93 18.79 -11.92
N LEU A 33 3.13 17.78 -12.29
CA LEU A 33 3.09 16.51 -11.58
C LEU A 33 4.31 15.67 -11.96
N HIS A 34 5.28 15.58 -11.06
CA HIS A 34 6.35 14.60 -11.13
C HIS A 34 6.03 13.45 -10.17
N ILE A 35 5.96 12.22 -10.70
CA ILE A 35 5.58 11.03 -9.92
C ILE A 35 6.65 10.72 -8.88
N GLU A 36 7.91 11.03 -9.21
CA GLU A 36 9.10 10.82 -8.38
C GLU A 36 9.03 11.59 -7.06
N ASP A 37 8.37 12.75 -7.05
CA ASP A 37 8.17 13.58 -5.85
C ASP A 37 7.35 12.86 -4.77
N TYR A 38 6.61 11.81 -5.15
CA TYR A 38 5.75 11.04 -4.26
C TYR A 38 6.31 9.65 -3.93
N ALA A 39 7.55 9.33 -4.34
CA ALA A 39 8.16 8.01 -4.14
C ALA A 39 8.18 7.58 -2.67
N GLU A 40 8.53 8.48 -1.75
CA GLU A 40 8.54 8.18 -0.31
C GLU A 40 7.12 7.93 0.23
N LEU A 41 6.12 8.67 -0.25
CA LEU A 41 4.73 8.45 0.13
C LEU A 41 4.23 7.09 -0.38
N PHE A 42 4.60 6.69 -1.59
CA PHE A 42 4.25 5.38 -2.14
C PHE A 42 4.94 4.25 -1.38
N LYS A 43 6.23 4.36 -1.08
CA LYS A 43 6.98 3.37 -0.29
C LYS A 43 6.40 3.20 1.12
N ALA A 44 6.04 4.31 1.78
CA ALA A 44 5.39 4.26 3.08
C ALA A 44 3.99 3.62 2.99
N THR A 45 3.23 3.94 1.94
CA THR A 45 1.89 3.37 1.70
C THR A 45 1.96 1.86 1.47
N ASP A 46 2.90 1.38 0.64
CA ASP A 46 3.17 -0.03 0.39
C ASP A 46 3.42 -0.80 1.71
N SER A 47 4.33 -0.30 2.53
CA SER A 47 4.66 -0.90 3.82
C SER A 47 3.45 -0.98 4.77
N ILE A 48 2.59 0.04 4.77
CA ILE A 48 1.37 0.06 5.60
C ILE A 48 0.32 -0.93 5.10
N ILE A 49 0.10 -1.03 3.79
CA ILE A 49 -0.82 -2.02 3.21
C ILE A 49 -0.33 -3.43 3.58
N PHE A 50 0.97 -3.69 3.46
CA PHE A 50 1.56 -4.96 3.90
C PHE A 50 1.28 -5.25 5.37
N LYS A 51 1.60 -4.30 6.27
CA LYS A 51 1.43 -4.44 7.72
C LYS A 51 -0.04 -4.69 8.10
N ILE A 52 -0.98 -3.93 7.53
CA ILE A 52 -2.41 -4.06 7.83
C ILE A 52 -2.96 -5.39 7.30
N SER A 53 -2.65 -5.75 6.06
CA SER A 53 -3.12 -7.00 5.45
C SER A 53 -2.56 -8.21 6.21
N ASN A 54 -1.27 -8.20 6.52
CA ASN A 54 -0.64 -9.26 7.29
C ASN A 54 -1.22 -9.37 8.71
N TYR A 55 -1.46 -8.26 9.40
CA TYR A 55 -2.12 -8.26 10.70
C TYR A 55 -3.51 -8.85 10.67
N ARG A 56 -4.31 -8.49 9.66
CA ARG A 56 -5.63 -9.06 9.48
C ARG A 56 -5.56 -10.57 9.22
N THR A 57 -4.70 -11.01 8.31
CA THR A 57 -4.52 -12.45 8.02
C THR A 57 -4.07 -13.21 9.26
N TYR A 58 -3.13 -12.68 10.05
CA TYR A 58 -2.72 -13.28 11.31
C TYR A 58 -3.89 -13.43 12.29
N MET A 59 -4.76 -12.41 12.40
CA MET A 59 -5.95 -12.49 13.26
C MET A 59 -6.97 -13.53 12.77
N GLU A 60 -7.10 -13.70 11.45
CA GLU A 60 -8.08 -14.61 10.84
C GLU A 60 -7.64 -16.08 10.90
N ILE A 61 -6.37 -16.38 10.62
CA ILE A 61 -5.88 -17.77 10.49
C ILE A 61 -4.66 -18.09 11.34
N GLY A 62 -4.01 -17.12 11.98
CA GLY A 62 -2.74 -17.32 12.68
C GLY A 62 -2.80 -18.17 13.95
N ALA A 63 -4.00 -18.44 14.46
CA ALA A 63 -4.22 -19.38 15.56
C ALA A 63 -4.33 -20.85 15.11
N ASP A 64 -4.48 -21.10 13.80
CA ASP A 64 -4.55 -22.46 13.26
C ASP A 64 -3.16 -23.13 13.31
N PRO A 65 -3.05 -24.34 13.89
CA PRO A 65 -1.80 -25.09 13.98
C PRO A 65 -1.06 -25.26 12.64
N ILE A 66 -1.77 -25.28 11.51
CA ILE A 66 -1.19 -25.41 10.17
C ILE A 66 -0.25 -24.24 9.83
N TYR A 67 -0.49 -23.05 10.39
CA TYR A 67 0.30 -21.84 10.13
C TYR A 67 1.27 -21.47 11.26
N LYS A 68 1.49 -22.37 12.23
CA LYS A 68 2.33 -22.12 13.40
C LYS A 68 3.78 -21.77 13.03
N ASP A 69 4.31 -22.37 11.97
CA ASP A 69 5.70 -22.18 11.52
C ASP A 69 5.82 -21.14 10.39
N LEU A 70 4.74 -20.42 10.05
CA LEU A 70 4.76 -19.38 9.03
C LEU A 70 5.53 -18.16 9.53
N ASP A 71 6.44 -17.64 8.70
CA ASP A 71 7.08 -16.35 8.97
C ASP A 71 6.12 -15.20 8.65
N TRP A 72 5.41 -14.75 9.69
CA TRP A 72 4.49 -13.63 9.61
C TRP A 72 5.16 -12.30 9.25
N LYS A 73 6.49 -12.17 9.29
CA LYS A 73 7.17 -10.95 8.82
C LYS A 73 7.20 -10.83 7.30
N THR A 74 7.04 -11.94 6.59
CA THR A 74 7.12 -11.99 5.12
C THR A 74 5.85 -12.54 4.48
N ALA A 75 4.98 -13.19 5.26
CA ALA A 75 3.69 -13.68 4.79
C ALA A 75 2.82 -12.54 4.22
N LYS A 76 2.27 -12.74 3.03
CA LYS A 76 1.41 -11.77 2.36
C LYS A 76 -0.05 -12.18 2.55
N GLY A 77 -0.85 -11.26 3.08
CA GLY A 77 -2.29 -11.41 3.12
C GLY A 77 -2.93 -11.21 1.75
N HIS A 78 -4.20 -11.60 1.63
CA HIS A 78 -4.91 -11.54 0.36
C HIS A 78 -5.04 -10.12 -0.20
N GLU A 79 -5.27 -9.13 0.66
CA GLU A 79 -5.38 -7.73 0.22
C GLU A 79 -4.06 -7.17 -0.31
N TYR A 80 -2.93 -7.55 0.30
CA TYR A 80 -1.63 -7.15 -0.21
C TYR A 80 -1.32 -7.82 -1.56
N LEU A 81 -1.68 -9.10 -1.74
CA LEU A 81 -1.56 -9.76 -3.05
C LEU A 81 -2.41 -9.07 -4.13
N LEU A 82 -3.63 -8.65 -3.79
CA LEU A 82 -4.48 -7.88 -4.71
C LEU A 82 -3.83 -6.54 -5.10
N TYR A 83 -3.23 -5.86 -4.12
CA TYR A 83 -2.48 -4.62 -4.35
C TYR A 83 -1.31 -4.83 -5.32
N GLU A 84 -0.49 -5.86 -5.12
CA GLU A 84 0.61 -6.21 -6.04
C GLU A 84 0.11 -6.48 -7.45
N GLN A 85 -0.99 -7.22 -7.61
CA GLN A 85 -1.60 -7.46 -8.93
C GLN A 85 -2.06 -6.18 -9.64
N VAL A 86 -2.51 -5.17 -8.88
CA VAL A 86 -2.86 -3.87 -9.47
C VAL A 86 -1.60 -3.15 -9.96
N LEU A 87 -0.53 -3.16 -9.16
CA LEU A 87 0.75 -2.55 -9.55
C LEU A 87 1.35 -3.22 -10.79
N GLU A 88 1.36 -4.54 -10.85
CA GLU A 88 1.84 -5.30 -12.03
C GLU A 88 1.07 -4.91 -13.30
N LYS A 89 -0.26 -4.83 -13.20
CA LYS A 89 -1.10 -4.40 -14.34
C LYS A 89 -0.82 -2.97 -14.78
N LEU A 90 -0.55 -2.06 -13.83
CA LEU A 90 -0.19 -0.68 -14.13
C LEU A 90 1.18 -0.61 -14.83
N GLN A 91 2.16 -1.38 -14.36
CA GLN A 91 3.47 -1.45 -14.99
C GLN A 91 3.37 -1.96 -16.43
N HIS A 92 2.62 -3.05 -16.67
CA HIS A 92 2.38 -3.55 -18.02
C HIS A 92 1.64 -2.54 -18.92
N LEU A 93 0.74 -1.73 -18.36
CA LEU A 93 0.09 -0.66 -19.11
C LEU A 93 1.11 0.41 -19.52
N GLN A 94 2.01 0.80 -18.61
CA GLN A 94 3.07 1.77 -18.88
C GLN A 94 4.03 1.26 -19.96
N GLU A 95 4.47 0.01 -19.89
CA GLU A 95 5.33 -0.65 -20.89
C GLU A 95 4.70 -0.70 -22.29
N ARG A 96 3.37 -0.71 -22.39
CA ARG A 96 2.65 -0.68 -23.67
C ARG A 96 2.45 0.71 -24.25
N LEU A 97 2.53 1.75 -23.41
CA LEU A 97 2.28 3.14 -23.78
C LEU A 97 3.55 3.96 -23.99
N GLY A 98 4.68 3.52 -23.41
CA GLY A 98 6.03 4.03 -23.68
C GLY A 98 6.64 3.40 -24.93
#